data_AF-A0A2D5ACI4-F1
#
_entry.id   AF-A0A2D5ACI4-F1
#
_cell.length_a   1.000
_cell.length_b   1.000
_cell.length_c   1.000
_cell.angle_alpha   90.00
_cell.angle_beta   90.00
_cell.angle_gamma   90.00
#
_symmetry.space_group_name_H-M   'P 1'
#
loop_
_entity.id
_entity.type
_entity.pdbx_description
1 polymer ?
#
loop_
_entity_poly.entity_id
_entity_poly.type
_entity_poly.pdbx_seq_one_letter_code
_entity_poly.pdbx_strand_id
1 'polypeptide(L)'
;MRCSACEYTLAGLVAGPCPECGLRFDPADPGTFTVLNGFEHRQRQMWIGVAAAVLLAAVAIRFSVKSDTGGVAMLVLMTGVPGLLAFFGGIPLLRRPLSTRLVAVSMIPAIILAGSFYTLAIHMYLSLGGWPANIGNAGFSSPLNFHVEIAQHCFWFPSLILFVTWPIAVVVFAVVRRWQAGVHYLGIVAIAWALGFGLTQLGPDGFLDWWWD
;
A
#
# COMPACT_ATOMS: atom_id res chain seq x y z
N MET A 1 -32.38 3.35 7.51
CA MET A 1 -32.36 1.87 7.64
C MET A 1 -31.46 1.29 6.57
N ARG A 2 -30.54 0.40 6.92
CA ARG A 2 -29.66 -0.29 5.97
C ARG A 2 -29.70 -1.80 6.21
N CYS A 3 -29.48 -2.59 5.17
CA CYS A 3 -29.45 -4.05 5.28
C CYS A 3 -28.29 -4.48 6.19
N SER A 4 -28.55 -5.37 7.15
CA SER A 4 -27.53 -5.85 8.09
C SER A 4 -26.39 -6.64 7.45
N ALA A 5 -26.62 -7.28 6.28
CA ALA A 5 -25.60 -8.08 5.60
C ALA A 5 -24.79 -7.33 4.53
N CYS A 6 -25.38 -6.37 3.82
CA CYS A 6 -24.71 -5.70 2.69
C CYS A 6 -24.76 -4.17 2.74
N GLU A 7 -25.39 -3.60 3.78
CA GLU A 7 -25.50 -2.16 4.04
C GLU A 7 -26.18 -1.33 2.95
N TYR A 8 -26.87 -1.99 2.02
CA TYR A 8 -27.74 -1.35 1.05
C TYR A 8 -28.78 -0.50 1.77
N THR A 9 -29.07 0.69 1.23
CA THR A 9 -30.09 1.58 1.80
C THR A 9 -31.48 0.96 1.63
N LEU A 10 -32.14 0.72 2.77
CA LEU A 10 -33.51 0.20 2.80
C LEU A 10 -34.54 1.33 2.98
N ALA A 11 -34.09 2.58 2.96
CA ALA A 11 -34.98 3.74 3.05
C ALA A 11 -35.94 3.76 1.85
N GLY A 12 -37.25 3.83 2.13
CA GLY A 12 -38.30 3.86 1.12
C GLY A 12 -38.71 2.48 0.57
N LEU A 13 -38.09 1.39 1.02
CA LEU A 13 -38.52 0.03 0.66
C LEU A 13 -39.54 -0.53 1.65
N VAL A 14 -40.55 -1.22 1.11
CA VAL A 14 -41.49 -2.03 1.89
C VAL A 14 -40.76 -3.30 2.35
N ALA A 15 -41.16 -3.87 3.50
CA ALA A 15 -40.57 -5.11 4.04
C ALA A 15 -40.39 -6.18 2.96
N GLY A 16 -39.24 -6.85 2.92
CA GLY A 16 -38.94 -7.78 1.82
C GLY A 16 -37.45 -8.15 1.68
N PRO A 17 -37.07 -8.84 0.59
CA PRO A 17 -35.68 -9.17 0.31
C PRO A 17 -34.88 -7.93 -0.11
N CYS A 18 -33.68 -7.80 0.43
CA CYS A 18 -32.74 -6.76 0.01
C CYS A 18 -32.40 -6.95 -1.49
N PRO A 19 -32.50 -5.90 -2.33
CA PRO A 19 -32.23 -5.99 -3.78
C PRO A 19 -30.82 -6.47 -4.12
N GLU A 20 -29.89 -6.32 -3.19
CA GLU A 20 -28.47 -6.60 -3.39
C GLU A 20 -28.04 -7.99 -2.96
N CYS A 21 -28.46 -8.42 -1.76
CA CYS A 21 -28.00 -9.68 -1.18
C CYS A 21 -29.12 -10.70 -0.97
N GLY A 22 -30.37 -10.32 -1.23
CA GLY A 22 -31.54 -11.18 -1.01
C GLY A 22 -31.92 -11.40 0.45
N LEU A 23 -31.15 -10.89 1.42
CA LEU A 23 -31.49 -11.02 2.84
C LEU A 23 -32.80 -10.31 3.12
N ARG A 24 -33.76 -11.02 3.72
CA ARG A 24 -35.04 -10.42 4.14
C ARG A 24 -34.81 -9.42 5.26
N PHE A 25 -35.47 -8.27 5.15
CA PHE A 25 -35.55 -7.27 6.22
C PHE A 25 -37.01 -6.97 6.53
N ASP A 26 -37.24 -6.59 7.78
CA ASP A 26 -38.53 -6.14 8.29
C ASP A 26 -38.33 -4.82 9.07
N PRO A 27 -38.91 -3.70 8.61
CA PRO A 27 -38.86 -2.43 9.34
C PRO A 27 -39.40 -2.50 10.78
N ALA A 28 -40.29 -3.45 11.08
CA ALA A 28 -40.84 -3.66 12.41
C ALA A 28 -39.89 -4.46 13.33
N ASP A 29 -38.88 -5.15 12.78
CA ASP A 29 -37.88 -5.89 13.53
C ASP A 29 -36.49 -5.22 13.42
N PRO A 30 -36.07 -4.44 14.43
CA PRO A 30 -34.76 -3.77 14.48
C PRO A 30 -33.56 -4.72 14.37
N GLY A 31 -33.74 -6.03 14.58
CA GLY A 31 -32.69 -7.03 14.38
C GLY A 31 -32.36 -7.29 12.91
N THR A 32 -33.26 -6.95 11.99
CA THR A 32 -33.12 -7.26 10.55
C THR A 32 -32.44 -6.14 9.75
N PHE A 33 -32.27 -4.95 10.34
CA PHE A 33 -31.63 -3.82 9.71
C PHE A 33 -30.74 -3.08 10.70
N THR A 34 -29.72 -2.41 10.17
CA THR A 34 -28.84 -1.58 10.97
C THR A 34 -29.27 -0.12 10.89
N VAL A 35 -29.48 0.50 12.06
CA VAL A 35 -29.69 1.94 12.23
C VAL A 35 -28.31 2.56 12.50
N LEU A 36 -27.53 2.82 11.45
CA LEU A 36 -26.11 3.10 11.65
C LEU A 36 -25.79 4.58 11.88
N ASN A 37 -25.36 4.84 13.13
CA ASN A 37 -24.28 5.77 13.50
C ASN A 37 -22.91 5.39 12.88
N GLY A 38 -22.80 4.24 12.19
CA GLY A 38 -21.53 3.81 11.57
C GLY A 38 -21.13 4.57 10.32
N PHE A 39 -22.03 5.35 9.71
CA PHE A 39 -21.65 6.28 8.65
C PHE A 39 -20.74 7.38 9.22
N GLU A 40 -21.06 7.93 10.39
CA GLU A 40 -20.23 8.92 11.08
C GLU A 40 -18.87 8.35 11.46
N HIS A 41 -18.82 7.09 11.93
CA HIS A 41 -17.55 6.44 12.25
C HIS A 41 -16.65 6.27 11.03
N ARG A 42 -17.20 5.79 9.91
CA ARG A 42 -16.44 5.62 8.65
C ARG A 42 -16.02 6.95 8.03
N GLN A 43 -16.90 7.95 8.10
CA GLN A 43 -16.60 9.31 7.65
C GLN A 43 -15.46 9.92 8.48
N ARG A 44 -15.49 9.71 9.82
CA ARG A 44 -14.40 10.14 10.71
C ARG A 44 -13.09 9.43 10.37
N GLN A 45 -13.10 8.13 10.10
CA GLN A 45 -11.91 7.38 9.68
C GLN A 45 -11.35 7.91 8.35
N MET A 46 -12.21 8.23 7.39
CA MET A 46 -11.80 8.85 6.12
C MET A 46 -11.11 10.22 6.37
N TRP A 47 -11.71 11.07 7.20
CA TRP A 47 -11.11 12.37 7.54
C TRP A 47 -9.78 12.24 8.29
N ILE A 48 -9.63 11.26 9.18
CA ILE A 48 -8.35 10.93 9.81
C ILE A 48 -7.32 10.57 8.75
N GLY A 49 -7.69 9.74 7.77
CA GLY A 49 -6.83 9.38 6.65
C GLY A 49 -6.39 10.57 5.80
N VAL A 50 -7.32 11.46 5.45
CA VAL A 50 -7.03 12.70 4.71
C VAL A 50 -6.08 13.59 5.51
N ALA A 51 -6.34 13.80 6.80
CA ALA A 51 -5.48 14.60 7.67
C ALA A 51 -4.07 13.99 7.79
N ALA A 52 -3.98 12.66 7.94
CA ALA A 52 -2.71 11.95 7.98
C ALA A 52 -1.93 12.06 6.66
N ALA A 53 -2.62 11.93 5.52
CA ALA A 53 -2.02 12.09 4.19
C ALA A 53 -1.49 13.52 3.96
N VAL A 54 -2.26 14.55 4.35
CA VAL A 54 -1.84 15.95 4.27
C VAL A 54 -0.64 16.22 5.18
N LEU A 55 -0.67 15.72 6.41
CA LEU A 55 0.44 15.87 7.35
C LEU A 55 1.71 15.18 6.82
N LEU A 56 1.59 13.96 6.31
CA LEU A 56 2.70 13.22 5.72
C LEU A 56 3.29 13.96 4.52
N ALA A 57 2.44 14.49 3.63
CA ALA A 57 2.88 15.30 2.49
C ALA A 57 3.63 16.56 2.94
N ALA A 58 3.09 17.30 3.91
CA ALA A 58 3.71 18.51 4.44
C ALA A 58 5.08 18.23 5.08
N VAL A 59 5.18 17.14 5.84
CA VAL A 59 6.44 16.66 6.42
C VAL A 59 7.42 16.30 5.31
N ALA A 60 7.03 15.47 4.35
CA ALA A 60 7.87 15.05 3.25
C ALA A 60 8.43 16.26 2.47
N ILE A 61 7.57 17.20 2.07
CA ILE A 61 7.97 18.43 1.36
C ILE A 61 8.95 19.26 2.21
N ARG A 62 8.67 19.43 3.50
CA ARG A 62 9.55 20.20 4.40
C ARG A 62 10.93 19.56 4.53
N PHE A 63 11.01 18.23 4.55
CA PHE A 63 12.28 17.52 4.55
C PHE A 63 12.99 17.64 3.20
N SER A 64 12.30 17.45 2.05
CA SER A 64 12.92 17.61 0.72
C SER A 64 13.58 18.97 0.51
N VAL A 65 12.98 20.03 1.04
CA VAL A 65 13.52 21.40 0.89
C VAL A 65 14.80 21.59 1.70
N LYS A 66 15.03 20.76 2.73
CA LYS A 66 16.16 20.90 3.65
C LYS A 66 17.28 19.88 3.46
N SER A 67 17.02 18.77 2.80
CA SER A 67 17.99 17.68 2.63
C SER A 67 18.15 17.30 1.16
N ASP A 68 19.36 16.89 0.77
CA ASP A 68 19.65 16.31 -0.54
C ASP A 68 18.97 14.93 -0.76
N THR A 69 18.14 14.48 0.18
CA THR A 69 17.37 13.21 0.13
C THR A 69 16.09 13.32 -0.72
N GLY A 70 16.12 14.09 -1.81
CA GLY A 70 14.96 14.36 -2.66
C GLY A 70 14.22 13.10 -3.14
N GLY A 71 14.95 12.00 -3.36
CA GLY A 71 14.38 10.71 -3.78
C GLY A 71 13.43 10.08 -2.74
N VAL A 72 13.77 10.13 -1.45
CA VAL A 72 12.94 9.54 -0.38
C VAL A 72 11.61 10.28 -0.27
N ALA A 73 11.66 11.61 -0.31
CA ALA A 73 10.45 12.40 -0.20
C ALA A 73 9.57 12.30 -1.44
N MET A 74 10.14 12.22 -2.65
CA MET A 74 9.39 11.93 -3.86
C MET A 74 8.65 10.59 -3.75
N LEU A 75 9.31 9.56 -3.23
CA LEU A 75 8.68 8.26 -3.02
C LEU A 75 7.51 8.34 -2.02
N VAL A 76 7.69 9.01 -0.87
CA VAL A 76 6.63 9.22 0.12
C VAL A 76 5.43 9.94 -0.50
N LEU A 77 5.68 10.94 -1.34
CA LEU A 77 4.63 11.69 -2.03
C LEU A 77 3.93 10.86 -3.13
N MET A 78 4.65 9.99 -3.83
CA MET A 78 4.07 9.20 -4.93
C MET A 78 3.40 7.90 -4.48
N THR A 79 3.80 7.33 -3.35
CA THR A 79 3.28 6.02 -2.89
C THR A 79 2.64 6.10 -1.50
N GLY A 80 3.28 6.76 -0.53
CA GLY A 80 2.79 6.87 0.84
C GLY A 80 1.49 7.66 0.93
N VAL A 81 1.47 8.88 0.37
CA VAL A 81 0.28 9.76 0.39
C VAL A 81 -0.90 9.14 -0.37
N PRO A 82 -0.76 8.70 -1.64
CA PRO A 82 -1.85 8.03 -2.35
C PRO A 82 -2.26 6.71 -1.68
N GLY A 83 -1.30 5.97 -1.12
CA GLY A 83 -1.56 4.74 -0.37
C GLY A 83 -2.44 4.95 0.86
N LEU A 84 -2.17 5.99 1.65
CA LEU A 84 -3.01 6.38 2.78
C LEU A 84 -4.42 6.79 2.33
N LEU A 85 -4.51 7.59 1.26
CA LEU A 85 -5.80 7.99 0.72
C LEU A 85 -6.61 6.79 0.22
N ALA A 86 -5.98 5.84 -0.48
CA ALA A 86 -6.63 4.61 -0.93
C ALA A 86 -7.01 3.69 0.24
N PHE A 87 -6.16 3.57 1.25
CA PHE A 87 -6.43 2.77 2.44
C PHE A 87 -7.66 3.31 3.19
N PHE A 88 -7.64 4.58 3.59
CA PHE A 88 -8.73 5.18 4.37
C PHE A 88 -9.98 5.47 3.53
N GLY A 89 -9.81 5.91 2.28
CA GLY A 89 -10.92 6.09 1.32
C GLY A 89 -11.58 4.77 0.91
N GLY A 90 -10.85 3.65 1.02
CA GLY A 90 -11.39 2.31 0.85
C GLY A 90 -12.23 1.81 2.03
N ILE A 91 -12.11 2.37 3.23
CA ILE A 91 -12.85 1.91 4.42
C ILE A 91 -14.38 2.03 4.24
N PRO A 92 -14.93 3.16 3.77
CA PRO A 92 -16.36 3.25 3.45
C PRO A 92 -16.85 2.23 2.42
N LEU A 93 -15.94 1.74 1.59
CA LEU A 93 -16.20 0.79 0.50
C LEU A 93 -16.11 -0.67 0.95
N LEU A 94 -15.61 -0.94 2.16
CA LEU A 94 -15.56 -2.28 2.73
C LEU A 94 -16.96 -2.77 3.08
N ARG A 95 -17.36 -3.89 2.45
CA ARG A 95 -18.63 -4.59 2.73
C ARG A 95 -18.46 -5.81 3.62
N ARG A 96 -17.21 -6.21 3.86
CA ARG A 96 -16.82 -7.41 4.61
C ARG A 96 -15.59 -7.07 5.45
N PRO A 97 -15.38 -7.79 6.57
CA PRO A 97 -14.14 -7.65 7.32
C PRO A 97 -12.94 -8.02 6.45
N LEU A 98 -11.79 -7.43 6.79
CA LEU A 98 -10.55 -7.64 6.06
C LEU A 98 -10.11 -9.10 6.18
N SER A 99 -9.89 -9.74 5.04
CA SER A 99 -9.23 -11.04 4.99
C SER A 99 -7.75 -10.89 5.34
N THR A 100 -7.31 -11.53 6.43
CA THR A 100 -5.91 -11.57 6.87
C THR A 100 -4.99 -12.14 5.79
N ARG A 101 -5.47 -13.12 5.02
CA ARG A 101 -4.74 -13.70 3.88
C ARG A 101 -4.45 -12.65 2.80
N LEU A 102 -5.44 -11.84 2.45
CA LEU A 102 -5.27 -10.79 1.44
C LEU A 102 -4.38 -9.65 1.95
N VAL A 103 -4.46 -9.32 3.24
CA VAL A 103 -3.52 -8.36 3.86
C VAL A 103 -2.10 -8.88 3.76
N ALA A 104 -1.85 -10.14 4.14
CA ALA A 104 -0.52 -10.75 4.05
C ALA A 104 0.00 -10.78 2.59
N VAL A 105 -0.85 -11.16 1.63
CA VAL A 105 -0.49 -11.14 0.20
C VAL A 105 -0.15 -9.73 -0.29
N SER A 106 -0.86 -8.71 0.20
CA SER A 106 -0.61 -7.31 -0.16
C SER A 106 0.77 -6.79 0.31
N MET A 107 1.38 -7.45 1.31
CA MET A 107 2.69 -7.08 1.83
C MET A 107 3.85 -7.77 1.11
N ILE A 108 3.58 -8.82 0.31
CA ILE A 108 4.62 -9.62 -0.37
C ILE A 108 5.61 -8.77 -1.17
N PRO A 109 5.19 -7.79 -2.00
CA PRO A 109 6.14 -6.99 -2.78
C PRO A 109 7.16 -6.24 -1.92
N ALA A 110 6.72 -5.67 -0.79
CA ALA A 110 7.59 -4.96 0.12
C ALA A 110 8.56 -5.89 0.86
N ILE A 111 8.10 -7.09 1.22
CA ILE A 111 8.95 -8.12 1.86
C ILE A 111 10.01 -8.61 0.87
N ILE A 112 9.65 -8.84 -0.40
CA ILE A 112 10.61 -9.23 -1.45
C ILE A 112 11.64 -8.12 -1.67
N LEU A 113 11.19 -6.86 -1.76
CA LEU A 113 12.06 -5.69 -1.87
C LEU A 113 13.09 -5.64 -0.73
N ALA A 114 12.62 -5.58 0.52
CA ALA A 114 13.51 -5.47 1.67
C ALA A 114 14.40 -6.70 1.83
N GLY A 115 13.84 -7.90 1.63
CA GLY A 115 14.56 -9.16 1.70
C GLY A 115 15.71 -9.21 0.68
N SER A 116 15.42 -8.98 -0.59
CA SER A 116 16.43 -9.00 -1.67
C SER A 116 17.50 -7.93 -1.49
N PHE A 117 17.12 -6.72 -1.05
CA PHE A 117 18.06 -5.64 -0.76
C PHE A 117 19.06 -6.02 0.33
N TYR A 118 18.57 -6.47 1.50
CA TYR A 118 19.44 -6.80 2.62
C TYR A 118 20.22 -8.10 2.40
N THR A 119 19.65 -9.09 1.72
CA THR A 119 20.40 -10.31 1.36
C THR A 119 21.53 -9.99 0.40
N LEU A 120 21.33 -9.06 -0.54
CA LEU A 120 22.39 -8.61 -1.44
C LEU A 120 23.47 -7.85 -0.67
N ALA A 121 23.08 -6.90 0.20
CA ALA A 121 24.03 -6.14 1.02
C ALA A 121 24.96 -7.07 1.82
N ILE A 122 24.39 -8.10 2.45
CA ILE A 122 25.14 -9.11 3.20
C ILE A 122 26.04 -9.93 2.26
N HIS A 123 25.51 -10.42 1.14
CA HIS A 123 26.27 -11.24 0.19
C HIS A 123 27.46 -10.47 -0.39
N MET A 124 27.27 -9.19 -0.71
CA MET A 124 28.30 -8.30 -1.20
C MET A 124 29.38 -8.06 -0.15
N TYR A 125 28.98 -7.69 1.08
CA TYR A 125 29.92 -7.43 2.17
C TYR A 125 30.83 -8.64 2.43
N LEU A 126 30.24 -9.84 2.50
CA LEU A 126 30.98 -11.07 2.75
C LEU A 126 31.87 -11.47 1.57
N SER A 127 31.42 -11.23 0.33
CA SER A 127 32.17 -11.59 -0.88
C SER A 127 33.38 -10.68 -1.12
N LEU A 128 33.27 -9.40 -0.77
CA LEU A 128 34.32 -8.40 -1.01
C LEU A 128 35.20 -8.14 0.23
N GLY A 129 34.79 -8.63 1.41
CA GLY A 129 35.45 -8.32 2.68
C GLY A 129 35.21 -6.87 3.15
N GLY A 130 34.14 -6.24 2.67
CA GLY A 130 33.84 -4.82 2.87
C GLY A 130 32.83 -4.30 1.85
N TRP A 131 32.70 -2.99 1.75
CA TRP A 131 31.85 -2.33 0.75
C TRP A 131 32.60 -2.13 -0.58
N PRO A 132 31.91 -2.15 -1.73
CA PRO A 132 32.54 -1.94 -3.02
C PRO A 132 33.24 -0.57 -3.08
N ALA A 133 34.49 -0.56 -3.54
CA ALA A 133 35.28 0.67 -3.65
C ALA A 133 35.00 1.47 -4.93
N ASN A 134 34.35 0.84 -5.91
CA ASN A 134 34.05 1.41 -7.22
C ASN A 134 32.57 1.20 -7.55
N ILE A 135 32.02 2.11 -8.36
CA ILE A 135 30.68 1.99 -8.92
C ILE A 135 30.62 0.85 -9.95
N GLY A 136 29.50 0.14 -9.99
CA GLY A 136 29.24 -0.96 -10.92
C GLY A 136 29.77 -2.31 -10.45
N ASN A 137 29.82 -3.27 -11.38
CA ASN A 137 30.00 -4.70 -11.07
C ASN A 137 31.40 -5.23 -11.43
N ALA A 138 32.35 -4.33 -11.68
CA ALA A 138 33.70 -4.72 -12.09
C ALA A 138 34.40 -5.49 -10.97
N GLY A 139 34.89 -6.70 -11.28
CA GLY A 139 35.56 -7.56 -10.32
C GLY A 139 34.62 -8.41 -9.44
N PHE A 140 33.30 -8.30 -9.62
CA PHE A 140 32.35 -9.16 -8.92
C PHE A 140 32.43 -10.59 -9.46
N SER A 141 32.34 -11.57 -8.55
CA SER A 141 32.23 -12.97 -8.92
C SER A 141 30.89 -13.22 -9.63
N SER A 142 30.83 -14.28 -10.45
CA SER A 142 29.60 -14.67 -11.14
C SER A 142 28.40 -14.87 -10.18
N PRO A 143 28.53 -15.55 -9.02
CA PRO A 143 27.44 -15.66 -8.06
C PRO A 143 26.98 -14.32 -7.47
N LEU A 144 27.90 -13.39 -7.21
CA LEU A 144 27.55 -12.07 -6.71
C LEU A 144 26.77 -11.28 -7.76
N ASN A 145 27.23 -11.28 -9.01
CA ASN A 145 26.52 -10.65 -10.13
C ASN A 145 25.11 -11.21 -10.32
N PHE A 146 24.94 -12.53 -10.20
CA PHE A 146 23.61 -13.13 -10.29
C PHE A 146 22.66 -12.64 -9.18
N HIS A 147 23.16 -12.47 -7.95
CA HIS A 147 22.34 -11.91 -6.86
C HIS A 147 22.03 -10.43 -7.09
N VAL A 148 22.98 -9.65 -7.64
CA VAL A 148 22.73 -8.26 -8.06
C VAL A 148 21.58 -8.20 -9.06
N GLU A 149 21.61 -9.03 -10.10
CA GLU A 149 20.55 -9.09 -11.11
C GLU A 149 19.20 -9.41 -10.46
N ILE A 150 19.12 -10.46 -9.62
CA ILE A 150 17.87 -10.82 -8.91
C ILE A 150 17.34 -9.64 -8.09
N ALA A 151 18.18 -9.01 -7.27
CA ALA A 151 17.75 -7.91 -6.40
C ALA A 151 17.27 -6.70 -7.21
N GLN A 152 17.98 -6.35 -8.30
CA GLN A 152 17.57 -5.27 -9.20
C GLN A 152 16.25 -5.60 -9.90
N HIS A 153 16.01 -6.84 -10.31
CA HIS A 153 14.73 -7.26 -10.89
C HIS A 153 13.59 -7.19 -9.85
N CYS A 154 13.85 -7.63 -8.62
CA CYS A 154 12.92 -7.53 -7.49
C CYS A 154 12.59 -6.08 -7.11
N PHE A 155 13.49 -5.13 -7.40
CA PHE A 155 13.26 -3.71 -7.19
C PHE A 155 12.52 -3.06 -8.37
N TRP A 156 13.07 -3.15 -9.58
CA TRP A 156 12.62 -2.35 -10.72
C TRP A 156 11.28 -2.78 -11.29
N PHE A 157 11.04 -4.09 -11.47
CA PHE A 157 9.77 -4.54 -12.05
C PHE A 157 8.56 -4.19 -11.17
N PRO A 158 8.56 -4.48 -9.85
CA PRO A 158 7.45 -4.08 -9.00
C PRO A 158 7.33 -2.56 -8.87
N SER A 159 8.45 -1.81 -8.86
CA SER A 159 8.41 -0.34 -8.89
C SER A 159 7.63 0.16 -10.11
N LEU A 160 8.01 -0.28 -11.31
CA LEU A 160 7.35 0.13 -12.56
C LEU A 160 5.88 -0.24 -12.58
N ILE A 161 5.54 -1.47 -12.16
CA ILE A 161 4.15 -1.92 -12.06
C ILE A 161 3.39 -1.02 -11.09
N LEU A 162 3.93 -0.73 -9.90
CA LEU A 162 3.26 0.12 -8.92
C LEU A 162 3.11 1.55 -9.46
N PHE A 163 4.17 2.20 -9.95
CA PHE A 163 4.06 3.59 -10.38
C PHE A 163 3.12 3.80 -11.58
N VAL A 164 3.07 2.83 -12.51
CA VAL A 164 2.24 2.96 -13.72
C VAL A 164 0.83 2.40 -13.51
N THR A 165 0.71 1.18 -12.98
CA THR A 165 -0.57 0.46 -12.95
C THR A 165 -1.40 0.75 -11.70
N TRP A 166 -0.76 1.12 -10.58
CA TRP A 166 -1.48 1.34 -9.32
C TRP A 166 -2.51 2.48 -9.41
N PRO A 167 -2.22 3.68 -9.98
CA PRO A 167 -3.21 4.74 -10.07
C PRO A 167 -4.43 4.32 -10.90
N ILE A 168 -4.19 3.58 -11.99
CA ILE A 168 -5.24 3.04 -12.86
C ILE A 168 -6.07 2.02 -12.09
N ALA A 169 -5.41 1.10 -11.37
CA ALA A 169 -6.08 0.07 -10.58
C ALA A 169 -6.97 0.68 -9.49
N VAL A 170 -6.51 1.72 -8.78
CA VAL A 170 -7.31 2.40 -7.76
C VAL A 170 -8.57 3.00 -8.36
N VAL A 171 -8.47 3.70 -9.50
CA VAL A 171 -9.63 4.30 -10.16
C VAL A 171 -10.61 3.21 -10.63
N VAL A 172 -10.12 2.17 -11.30
CA VAL A 172 -10.95 1.06 -11.78
C VAL A 172 -11.67 0.38 -10.62
N PHE A 173 -10.97 0.09 -9.53
CA PHE A 173 -11.55 -0.58 -8.36
C PHE A 173 -12.54 0.33 -7.62
N ALA A 174 -12.30 1.63 -7.57
CA ALA A 174 -13.22 2.60 -6.97
C ALA A 174 -14.54 2.72 -7.76
N VAL A 175 -14.47 2.66 -9.10
CA VAL A 175 -15.64 2.78 -9.98
C VAL A 175 -16.43 1.46 -10.08
N VAL A 176 -15.73 0.33 -10.20
CA VAL A 176 -16.38 -0.98 -10.34
C VAL A 176 -16.86 -1.46 -8.98
N ARG A 177 -18.17 -1.31 -8.73
CA ARG A 177 -18.81 -1.58 -7.44
C ARG A 177 -18.47 -2.95 -6.82
N ARG A 178 -18.28 -3.98 -7.64
CA ARG A 178 -17.90 -5.34 -7.20
C ARG A 178 -16.47 -5.42 -6.65
N TRP A 179 -15.58 -4.53 -7.09
CA TRP A 179 -14.15 -4.53 -6.78
C TRP A 179 -13.74 -3.45 -5.78
N GLN A 180 -14.67 -2.59 -5.38
CA GLN A 180 -14.45 -1.49 -4.43
C GLN A 180 -13.75 -1.89 -3.13
N ALA A 181 -13.97 -3.11 -2.61
CA ALA A 181 -13.25 -3.61 -1.44
C ALA A 181 -11.73 -3.72 -1.67
N GLY A 182 -11.28 -3.88 -2.92
CA GLY A 182 -9.87 -3.96 -3.29
C GLY A 182 -9.11 -2.64 -3.22
N VAL A 183 -9.79 -1.49 -3.22
CA VAL A 183 -9.14 -0.16 -3.08
C VAL A 183 -8.34 -0.10 -1.78
N HIS A 184 -8.88 -0.65 -0.69
CA HIS A 184 -8.20 -0.70 0.59
C HIS A 184 -6.92 -1.55 0.54
N TYR A 185 -6.97 -2.70 -0.13
CA TYR A 185 -5.79 -3.57 -0.31
C TYR A 185 -4.73 -2.93 -1.19
N LEU A 186 -5.12 -2.20 -2.25
CA LEU A 186 -4.19 -1.39 -3.04
C LEU A 186 -3.52 -0.30 -2.18
N GLY A 187 -4.25 0.28 -1.23
CA GLY A 187 -3.67 1.18 -0.22
C GLY A 187 -2.63 0.50 0.66
N ILE A 188 -2.91 -0.73 1.15
CA ILE A 188 -1.93 -1.54 1.92
C ILE A 188 -0.67 -1.80 1.10
N VAL A 189 -0.80 -2.19 -0.17
CA VAL A 189 0.35 -2.43 -1.06
C VAL A 189 1.23 -1.19 -1.15
N ALA A 190 0.63 -0.02 -1.42
CA ALA A 190 1.39 1.23 -1.56
C ALA A 190 2.06 1.68 -0.26
N ILE A 191 1.37 1.56 0.88
CA ILE A 191 1.97 1.87 2.19
C ILE A 191 3.11 0.89 2.51
N ALA A 192 2.89 -0.41 2.32
CA ALA A 192 3.91 -1.43 2.57
C ALA A 192 5.13 -1.20 1.67
N TRP A 193 4.93 -0.85 0.40
CA TRP A 193 6.00 -0.51 -0.53
C TRP A 193 6.80 0.71 -0.06
N ALA A 194 6.10 1.80 0.32
CA ALA A 194 6.74 3.00 0.84
C ALA A 194 7.58 2.71 2.09
N LEU A 195 7.08 1.86 3.00
CA LEU A 195 7.81 1.42 4.19
C LEU A 195 9.00 0.52 3.83
N GLY A 196 8.81 -0.45 2.92
CA GLY A 196 9.86 -1.35 2.46
C GLY A 196 11.02 -0.60 1.81
N PHE A 197 10.72 0.39 0.97
CA PHE A 197 11.72 1.29 0.42
C PHE A 197 12.35 2.19 1.49
N GLY A 198 11.55 2.72 2.42
CA GLY A 198 12.09 3.49 3.56
C GLY A 198 13.08 2.68 4.39
N LEU A 199 12.84 1.38 4.55
CA LEU A 199 13.79 0.47 5.19
C LEU A 199 15.09 0.33 4.40
N THR A 200 15.06 0.30 3.06
CA THR A 200 16.31 0.20 2.29
C THR A 200 17.22 1.40 2.55
N GLN A 201 16.69 2.57 2.87
CA GLN A 201 17.46 3.77 3.24
C GLN A 201 18.22 3.64 4.57
N LEU A 202 17.96 2.59 5.36
CA LEU A 202 18.72 2.25 6.57
C LEU A 202 19.90 1.30 6.25
N GLY A 203 20.19 1.08 4.97
CA GLY A 203 21.35 0.32 4.54
C GLY A 203 22.67 1.03 4.90
N PRO A 204 23.81 0.31 4.91
CA PRO A 204 25.13 0.92 5.09
C PRO A 204 25.48 1.86 3.93
N ASP A 205 26.08 3.02 4.24
CA ASP A 205 26.36 4.08 3.26
C ASP A 205 27.12 3.57 2.03
N GLY A 206 28.21 2.80 2.23
CA GLY A 206 28.99 2.25 1.11
C GLY A 206 28.23 1.25 0.22
N PHE A 207 27.16 0.62 0.71
CA PHE A 207 26.25 -0.18 -0.12
C PHE A 207 25.19 0.71 -0.80
N LEU A 208 24.66 1.70 -0.08
CA LEU A 208 23.68 2.63 -0.61
C LEU A 208 24.23 3.44 -1.78
N ASP A 209 25.46 3.92 -1.68
CA ASP A 209 26.14 4.66 -2.75
C ASP A 209 26.18 3.80 -4.02
N TRP A 210 26.63 2.54 -3.91
CA TRP A 210 26.65 1.61 -5.04
C TRP A 210 25.26 1.20 -5.54
N TRP A 211 24.26 1.09 -4.66
CA TRP A 211 22.91 0.64 -5.04
C TRP A 211 22.15 1.69 -5.86
N TRP A 212 22.40 2.97 -5.60
CA TRP A 212 21.69 4.09 -6.26
C TRP A 212 22.41 4.64 -7.49
N ASP A 213 23.65 4.20 -7.76
CA ASP A 213 24.39 4.50 -9.00
C ASP A 213 24.04 3.54 -10.15
#